data_AF-A0A957ZRY5-F1
#
_entry.id   AF-A0A957ZRY5-F1
#
_cell.length_a   1.000
_cell.length_b   1.000
_cell.length_c   1.000
_cell.angle_alpha   90.00
_cell.angle_beta   90.00
_cell.angle_gamma   90.00
#
_symmetry.space_group_name_H-M   'P 1'
#
loop_
_entity.id
_entity.type
_entity.pdbx_description
1 polymer ?
#
loop_
_entity_poly.entity_id
_entity_poly.type
_entity_poly.pdbx_seq_one_letter_code
_entity_poly.pdbx_strand_id
1 'polypeptide(L)' 'IAAAERADRLERAAVLTEVARIHAFAGASGPITFDPFGERLDPQIGIYQVIDNQAQFLGFSQTLLRQPN' A
#
# COMPACT_ATOMS: atom_id res chain seq x y z
N ILE A 1 -4.53 10.38 7.91
CA ILE A 1 -4.33 11.57 8.78
C ILE A 1 -3.78 12.72 7.94
N ALA A 2 -2.60 12.59 7.34
CA ALA A 2 -1.99 13.66 6.55
C ALA A 2 -2.82 14.24 5.38
N ALA A 3 -3.68 13.45 4.72
CA ALA A 3 -4.56 13.95 3.64
C ALA A 3 -5.80 14.68 4.18
N ALA A 4 -6.35 14.23 5.30
CA ALA A 4 -7.50 14.87 5.95
C ALA A 4 -7.11 16.21 6.59
N GLU A 5 -5.89 16.31 7.12
CA GLU A 5 -5.32 17.57 7.63
C GLU A 5 -5.03 18.59 6.53
N ARG A 6 -4.72 18.12 5.32
CA ARG A 6 -4.45 18.98 4.16
C ARG A 6 -5.72 19.38 3.40
N ALA A 7 -6.80 18.62 3.56
CA ALA A 7 -8.05 18.92 2.90
C ALA A 7 -8.67 20.16 3.52
N ASP A 8 -9.12 21.09 2.67
CA ASP A 8 -9.89 22.28 3.08
C ASP A 8 -11.14 21.91 3.90
N ARG A 9 -11.67 20.69 3.69
CA ARG A 9 -12.92 20.20 4.28
C ARG A 9 -12.83 18.70 4.51
N LEU A 10 -13.54 18.19 5.53
CA LEU A 10 -13.61 16.75 5.82
C LEU A 10 -14.64 15.99 4.97
N GLU A 11 -14.90 16.49 3.77
CA GLU A 11 -15.76 15.85 2.78
C GLU A 11 -14.97 14.80 1.99
N ARG A 12 -15.59 13.66 1.66
CA ARG A 12 -14.90 12.55 0.95
C ARG A 12 -14.16 13.03 -0.31
N ALA A 13 -14.77 13.89 -1.11
CA ALA A 13 -14.18 14.39 -2.35
C ALA A 13 -12.94 15.27 -2.11
N ALA A 14 -12.98 16.13 -1.10
CA ALA A 14 -11.85 16.99 -0.73
C ALA A 14 -10.67 16.15 -0.22
N VAL A 15 -10.95 15.15 0.61
CA VAL A 15 -9.91 14.25 1.13
C VAL A 15 -9.31 13.38 0.01
N LEU A 16 -10.13 12.85 -0.91
CA LEU A 16 -9.63 12.07 -2.05
C LEU A 16 -8.74 12.89 -2.98
N THR A 17 -9.03 14.18 -3.16
CA THR A 17 -8.18 15.09 -3.93
C THR A 17 -6.78 15.18 -3.33
N GLU A 18 -6.68 15.26 -2.00
CA GLU A 18 -5.39 15.29 -1.31
C GLU A 18 -4.68 13.93 -1.28
N VAL A 19 -5.44 12.83 -1.22
CA VAL A 19 -4.89 11.46 -1.34
C VAL A 19 -4.24 11.26 -2.71
N ALA A 20 -4.89 11.69 -3.80
CA ALA A 20 -4.36 11.57 -5.15
C ALA A 20 -3.08 12.40 -5.38
N ARG A 21 -2.87 13.46 -4.58
CA ARG A 21 -1.65 14.29 -4.61
C ARG A 21 -0.47 13.67 -3.86
N ILE A 22 -0.69 12.60 -3.09
CA ILE A 22 0.38 11.92 -2.37
C ILE A 22 1.20 11.09 -3.35
N HIS A 23 2.41 11.54 -3.62
CA HIS A 23 3.42 10.79 -4.35
C HIS A 23 4.48 10.26 -3.38
N ALA A 24 4.76 8.96 -3.45
CA ALA A 24 5.85 8.31 -2.74
C ALA A 24 5.86 8.53 -1.21
N PHE A 25 4.70 8.48 -0.55
CA PHE A 25 4.65 8.52 0.91
C PHE A 25 5.43 7.35 1.48
N ALA A 26 6.44 7.62 2.32
CA ALA A 26 7.25 6.62 2.98
C ALA A 26 6.45 5.91 4.09
N GLY A 27 5.64 4.93 3.70
CA GLY A 27 4.89 4.11 4.63
C GLY A 27 5.74 2.98 5.22
N ALA A 28 5.21 2.31 6.25
CA ALA A 28 5.87 1.15 6.87
C ALA A 28 6.10 -0.03 5.91
N SER A 29 5.36 -0.08 4.78
CA SER A 29 5.50 -1.07 3.72
C SER A 29 6.28 -0.56 2.51
N GLY A 30 7.06 0.52 2.69
CA GLY A 30 7.76 1.22 1.60
C GLY A 30 6.93 2.36 0.98
N PRO A 31 7.38 2.92 -0.16
CA PRO A 31 6.68 3.98 -0.85
C PRO A 31 5.26 3.58 -1.26
N ILE A 32 4.30 4.48 -1.01
CA ILE A 32 2.88 4.28 -1.34
C ILE A 32 2.41 5.40 -2.26
N THR A 33 1.66 5.01 -3.28
CA THR A 33 0.96 5.90 -4.22
C THR A 33 -0.48 5.41 -4.36
N PHE A 34 -1.40 6.33 -4.64
CA PHE A 34 -2.81 6.03 -4.83
C PHE A 34 -3.31 6.46 -6.21
N ASP A 35 -4.33 5.79 -6.71
CA ASP A 35 -5.08 6.22 -7.89
C ASP A 35 -6.11 7.30 -7.52
N PRO A 36 -6.80 7.91 -8.51
CA PRO A 36 -7.82 8.94 -8.26
C PRO A 36 -9.03 8.46 -7.43
N PHE A 37 -9.26 7.16 -7.33
CA PHE A 37 -10.34 6.57 -6.54
C PHE A 37 -9.91 6.27 -5.09
N GLY A 38 -8.61 6.41 -4.79
CA GLY A 38 -8.02 6.15 -3.48
C GLY A 38 -7.52 4.72 -3.33
N GLU A 39 -7.42 3.95 -4.42
CA GLU A 39 -6.85 2.60 -4.40
C GLU A 39 -5.33 2.68 -4.45
N ARG A 40 -4.65 1.80 -3.71
CA ARG A 40 -3.18 1.75 -3.72
C ARG A 40 -2.70 1.21 -5.07
N LEU A 41 -1.81 1.95 -5.71
CA LEU A 41 -1.10 1.50 -6.91
C LEU A 41 0.06 0.58 -6.54
N ASP A 42 0.27 -0.45 -7.37
CA ASP A 42 1.35 -1.44 -7.27
C ASP A 42 1.59 -2.02 -5.86
N PRO A 43 0.55 -2.58 -5.20
CA PRO A 43 0.72 -3.19 -3.89
C PRO A 43 1.62 -4.43 -4.00
N GLN A 44 2.68 -4.46 -3.19
CA GLN A 44 3.48 -5.67 -2.98
C GLN A 44 2.78 -6.56 -1.96
N ILE A 45 2.37 -7.76 -2.39
CA ILE A 45 1.75 -8.76 -1.53
C ILE A 45 2.83 -9.73 -1.04
N GLY A 46 3.18 -9.62 0.23
CA GLY A 46 4.13 -10.53 0.88
C GLY A 46 3.47 -11.83 1.31
N ILE A 47 4.09 -12.96 1.02
CA ILE A 47 3.65 -14.29 1.41
C ILE A 47 4.50 -14.77 2.59
N TYR A 48 3.81 -15.31 3.59
CA TYR A 48 4.43 -15.79 4.83
C TYR A 48 3.96 -17.20 5.12
N GLN A 49 4.85 -18.00 5.71
CA GLN A 49 4.54 -19.31 6.27
C GLN A 49 4.73 -19.26 7.77
N VAL A 50 3.84 -19.92 8.52
CA VAL A 50 4.00 -20.09 9.96
C VAL A 50 4.76 -21.37 10.24
N ILE A 51 5.95 -21.26 10.83
CA ILE A 51 6.80 -22.39 11.26
C ILE A 51 7.18 -22.15 12.72
N ASP A 52 6.98 -23.13 13.59
CA ASP A 52 7.28 -23.05 15.03
C ASP A 52 6.72 -21.77 15.70
N ASN A 53 5.47 -21.42 15.35
CA ASN A 53 4.77 -20.22 15.83
C ASN A 53 5.45 -18.89 15.48
N GLN A 54 6.31 -18.88 14.45
CA GLN A 54 6.96 -17.70 13.89
C GLN A 54 6.50 -17.48 12.45
N ALA A 55 6.30 -16.21 12.05
CA ALA A 55 5.99 -15.85 10.67
C ALA A 55 7.28 -15.73 9.87
N GLN A 56 7.53 -16.67 8.96
CA GLN A 56 8.66 -16.64 8.04
C GLN A 56 8.23 -16.03 6.70
N PHE A 57 8.94 -14.99 6.25
CA PHE A 57 8.72 -14.38 4.95
C PHE A 57 9.25 -15.27 3.83
N LEU A 58 8.40 -15.61 2.87
CA LEU A 58 8.77 -16.45 1.72
C LEU A 58 9.10 -15.62 0.47
N GLY A 59 8.56 -14.41 0.35
CA GLY A 59 8.74 -13.54 -0.81
C GLY A 59 7.46 -12.84 -1.23
N PHE A 60 7.54 -12.07 -2.31
CA PHE A 60 6.38 -11.38 -2.88
C PHE A 60 5.66 -12.26 -3.90
N SER A 61 4.32 -12.15 -3.97
CA SER A 61 3.46 -12.95 -4.86
C SER A 61 3.92 -12.90 -6.32
N GLN A 62 4.30 -11.72 -6.82
CA GLN A 62 4.78 -11.54 -8.19
C GLN A 62 6.07 -12.30 -8.49
N THR A 63 6.90 -12.56 -7.48
CA THR A 63 8.16 -13.30 -7.61
C THR A 63 7.91 -14.80 -7.47
N LEU A 64 7.05 -15.20 -6.53
CA LEU A 64 6.76 -16.61 -6.24
C LEU A 64 5.96 -17.29 -7.37
N LEU A 65 5.02 -16.58 -8.00
CA LEU A 65 4.23 -17.13 -9.11
C LEU A 65 5.03 -17.33 -10.41
N ARG A 66 6.27 -16.82 -10.49
CA ARG A 66 7.14 -16.94 -11.67
C ARG A 66 8.23 -18.02 -11.51
N GLN A 67 8.28 -18.72 -10.39
CA GLN A 67 9.26 -19.78 -10.19
C GLN A 67 8.75 -21.07 -10.88
N PRO A 68 9.54 -21.69 -11.78
CA PRO A 68 9.21 -23.01 -12.30
C PRO A 68 9.30 -24.03 -11.15
N ASN A 69 8.31 -24.93 -11.10
CA ASN A 69 8.31 -26.10 -10.21
C ASN A 69 9.52 -27.00 -10.47
#